data_AF-A0A927XDL8-F1
#
_entry.id   AF-A0A927XDL8-F1
#
_cell.length_a   1.000
_cell.length_b   1.000
_cell.length_c   1.000
_cell.angle_alpha   90.00
_cell.angle_beta   90.00
_cell.angle_gamma   90.00
#
_symmetry.space_group_name_H-M   'P 1'
#
loop_
_entity.id
_entity.type
_entity.pdbx_description
1 polymer ?
#
loop_
_entity_poly.entity_id
_entity_poly.type
_entity_poly.pdbx_seq_one_letter_code
_entity_poly.pdbx_strand_id
1 'polypeptide(L)'
;MFLNTQVSNFDSASTCLCNSLKILYQKDEIPLKLLKIIYSNTLDGKESNIYENGTSRFAMKRICNKFNIYGAKHNMDIFFMYYAKNEVNLEIIKKALTEKRVLIVRNNYENENYFMVINIENDNIWIFDPSIEIDDNDCNVIINIEKFDTTKNLRYSLGPIDTRELIVASKYC
;
A
#
# COMPACT_ATOMS: atom_id res chain seq x y z
N MET A 1 13.86 -7.87 -7.34
CA MET A 1 13.60 -6.43 -7.59
C MET A 1 14.20 -5.71 -6.38
N PHE A 2 14.23 -4.37 -6.31
CA PHE A 2 14.59 -3.71 -5.06
C PHE A 2 13.49 -2.74 -4.68
N LEU A 3 12.83 -2.99 -3.56
CA LEU A 3 11.83 -2.08 -2.99
C LEU A 3 12.53 -1.01 -2.17
N ASN A 4 12.10 0.25 -2.32
CA ASN A 4 12.66 1.35 -1.55
C ASN A 4 12.14 1.27 -0.11
N THR A 5 13.01 1.54 0.86
CA THR A 5 12.62 1.82 2.24
C THR A 5 12.20 3.27 2.39
N GLN A 6 11.43 3.57 3.43
CA GLN A 6 10.99 4.93 3.73
C GLN A 6 12.16 5.79 4.21
N VAL A 7 12.14 7.08 3.89
CA VAL A 7 13.19 8.02 4.29
C VAL A 7 12.93 8.61 5.68
N SER A 8 11.67 8.68 6.08
CA SER A 8 11.19 9.26 7.34
C SER A 8 10.17 8.33 8.00
N ASN A 9 9.76 8.65 9.23
CA ASN A 9 8.72 7.87 9.91
C ASN A 9 7.30 8.06 9.34
N PHE A 10 7.13 8.90 8.31
CA PHE A 10 5.81 9.36 7.85
C PHE A 10 5.51 9.05 6.37
N ASP A 11 6.50 8.62 5.59
CA ASP A 11 6.38 8.44 4.12
C ASP A 11 6.21 6.98 3.68
N SER A 12 5.78 6.09 4.57
CA SER A 12 5.47 4.69 4.24
C SER A 12 4.44 4.55 3.12
N ALA A 13 3.40 5.40 3.11
CA ALA A 13 2.39 5.43 2.05
C ALA A 13 3.00 5.81 0.70
N SER A 14 3.79 6.90 0.66
CA SER A 14 4.48 7.36 -0.54
C SER A 14 5.42 6.29 -1.09
N THR A 15 6.16 5.64 -0.18
CA THR A 15 7.10 4.58 -0.48
C THR A 15 6.38 3.36 -1.07
N CYS A 16 5.30 2.88 -0.45
CA CYS A 16 4.49 1.78 -0.96
C CYS A 16 3.89 2.09 -2.34
N LEU A 17 3.38 3.32 -2.55
CA LEU A 17 2.84 3.74 -3.83
C LEU A 17 3.91 3.79 -4.93
N CYS A 18 5.09 4.36 -4.65
CA CYS A 18 6.20 4.36 -5.58
C CYS A 18 6.69 2.94 -5.90
N ASN A 19 6.78 2.09 -4.89
CA ASN A 19 7.13 0.68 -5.05
C ASN A 19 6.09 -0.05 -5.90
N SER A 20 4.79 0.22 -5.74
CA SER A 20 3.75 -0.37 -6.58
C SER A 20 3.93 -0.04 -8.06
N LEU A 21 4.32 1.21 -8.39
CA LEU A 21 4.61 1.59 -9.78
C LEU A 21 5.84 0.84 -10.31
N LYS A 22 6.90 0.72 -9.49
CA LYS A 22 8.10 -0.04 -9.87
C LYS A 22 7.81 -1.52 -10.11
N ILE A 23 6.84 -2.11 -9.39
CA ILE A 23 6.46 -3.52 -9.58
C ILE A 23 5.69 -3.68 -10.90
N LEU A 24 4.81 -2.73 -11.19
CA LEU A 24 3.91 -2.80 -12.34
C LEU A 24 4.56 -2.37 -13.66
N TYR A 25 5.60 -1.53 -13.61
CA TYR A 25 6.16 -0.85 -14.78
C TYR A 25 7.69 -0.80 -14.76
N GLN A 26 8.28 -0.80 -15.95
CA GLN A 26 9.68 -0.43 -16.11
C GLN A 26 9.90 1.06 -15.83
N LYS A 27 11.12 1.45 -15.43
CA LYS A 27 11.42 2.81 -14.99
C LYS A 27 11.08 3.89 -16.03
N ASP A 28 11.33 3.61 -17.29
CA ASP A 28 11.06 4.47 -18.44
C ASP A 28 9.58 4.54 -18.83
N GLU A 29 8.77 3.56 -18.39
CA GLU A 29 7.32 3.57 -18.57
C GLU A 29 6.60 4.42 -17.51
N ILE A 30 7.21 4.69 -16.34
CA ILE A 30 6.55 5.38 -15.22
C ILE A 30 6.47 6.90 -15.51
N PRO A 31 5.28 7.48 -15.72
CA PRO A 31 5.17 8.90 -16.00
C PRO A 31 5.44 9.73 -14.75
N LEU A 32 6.22 10.81 -14.91
CA LEU A 32 6.51 11.77 -13.84
C LEU A 32 5.23 12.35 -13.21
N LYS A 33 4.13 12.41 -13.96
CA LYS A 33 2.83 12.86 -13.47
C LYS A 33 2.27 11.98 -12.34
N LEU A 34 2.47 10.66 -12.40
CA LEU A 34 2.04 9.74 -11.35
C LEU A 34 2.85 9.97 -10.07
N LEU A 35 4.17 10.11 -10.20
CA LEU A 35 5.04 10.47 -9.06
C LEU A 35 4.61 11.80 -8.44
N LYS A 36 4.31 12.81 -9.26
CA LYS A 36 3.79 14.09 -8.76
C LYS A 36 2.46 13.92 -8.02
N ILE A 37 1.56 13.04 -8.49
CA ILE A 37 0.30 12.76 -7.80
C ILE A 37 0.56 12.14 -6.42
N ILE A 38 1.51 11.21 -6.28
CA ILE A 38 1.90 10.63 -4.98
C ILE A 38 2.36 11.75 -4.05
N TYR A 39 3.49 12.39 -4.37
CA TYR A 39 4.14 13.33 -3.47
C TYR A 39 3.32 14.59 -3.17
N SER A 40 2.39 14.99 -4.05
CA SER A 40 1.51 16.15 -3.80
C SER A 40 0.23 15.81 -3.04
N ASN A 41 0.02 14.55 -2.64
CA ASN A 41 -1.20 14.12 -1.95
C ASN A 41 -0.93 13.25 -0.73
N THR A 42 0.26 12.70 -0.58
CA THR A 42 0.73 12.06 0.66
C THR A 42 1.24 13.10 1.66
N LEU A 43 1.45 12.68 2.91
CA LEU A 43 1.95 13.55 4.00
C LEU A 43 1.01 14.75 4.25
N ASP A 44 -0.30 14.51 4.13
CA ASP A 44 -1.34 15.52 4.16
C ASP A 44 -1.91 15.77 5.57
N GLY A 45 -1.12 15.54 6.63
CA GLY A 45 -1.57 15.51 8.02
C GLY A 45 -2.60 16.59 8.40
N LYS A 46 -3.52 16.28 9.33
CA LYS A 46 -4.57 17.23 9.75
C LYS A 46 -3.95 18.55 10.23
N GLU A 47 -4.61 19.66 9.89
CA GLU A 47 -4.14 21.07 9.91
C GLU A 47 -3.36 21.53 11.16
N SER A 48 -3.49 20.88 12.33
CA SER A 48 -2.69 21.23 13.51
C SER A 48 -1.28 20.63 13.50
N ASN A 49 -1.08 19.43 12.92
CA ASN A 49 0.19 18.68 12.95
C ASN A 49 0.46 18.04 11.57
N ILE A 50 0.55 18.87 10.53
CA ILE A 50 0.73 18.47 9.13
C ILE A 50 1.98 17.59 8.91
N TYR A 51 2.99 17.73 9.76
CA TYR A 51 4.29 17.05 9.63
C TYR A 51 4.48 15.86 10.58
N GLU A 52 3.49 15.56 11.44
CA GLU A 52 3.58 14.46 12.43
C GLU A 52 2.60 13.32 12.14
N ASN A 53 1.75 13.49 11.13
CA ASN A 53 0.80 12.46 10.72
C ASN A 53 1.12 12.07 9.28
N GLY A 54 1.10 10.75 9.02
CA GLY A 54 1.33 10.20 7.68
C GLY A 54 0.19 10.52 6.70
N THR A 55 -0.03 9.65 5.72
CA THR A 55 -1.06 9.88 4.70
C THR A 55 -2.46 9.53 5.22
N SER A 56 -3.42 10.43 5.05
CA SER A 56 -4.81 10.22 5.45
C SER A 56 -5.54 9.24 4.52
N ARG A 57 -6.61 8.61 5.03
CA ARG A 57 -7.48 7.74 4.22
C ARG A 57 -8.11 8.49 3.04
N PHE A 58 -8.45 9.77 3.25
CA PHE A 58 -9.00 10.61 2.19
C PHE A 58 -7.97 10.89 1.08
N ALA A 59 -6.73 11.19 1.45
CA ALA A 59 -5.63 11.32 0.50
C ALA A 59 -5.40 10.04 -0.28
N MET A 60 -5.36 8.89 0.38
CA MET A 60 -5.14 7.59 -0.28
C MET A 60 -6.24 7.27 -1.30
N LYS A 61 -7.52 7.46 -0.93
CA LYS A 61 -8.65 7.31 -1.86
C LYS A 61 -8.55 8.30 -3.04
N ARG A 62 -8.16 9.54 -2.79
CA ARG A 62 -7.98 10.56 -3.82
C ARG A 62 -6.83 10.23 -4.77
N ILE A 63 -5.74 9.63 -4.28
CA ILE A 63 -4.62 9.15 -5.11
C ILE A 63 -5.11 8.05 -6.04
N CYS A 64 -5.83 7.03 -5.53
CA CYS A 64 -6.39 5.94 -6.34
C CYS A 64 -7.26 6.50 -7.48
N ASN A 65 -8.17 7.43 -7.16
CA ASN A 65 -9.02 8.07 -8.17
C ASN A 65 -8.22 8.85 -9.23
N LYS A 66 -7.20 9.61 -8.81
CA LYS A 66 -6.35 10.38 -9.73
C LYS A 66 -5.53 9.48 -10.64
N PHE A 67 -5.07 8.33 -10.14
CA PHE A 67 -4.36 7.33 -10.95
C PHE A 67 -5.28 6.74 -12.01
N ASN A 68 -6.49 6.35 -11.64
CA ASN A 68 -7.48 5.80 -12.58
C ASN A 68 -7.89 6.82 -13.65
N ILE A 69 -8.11 8.08 -13.26
CA ILE A 69 -8.39 9.18 -14.22
C ILE A 69 -7.20 9.39 -15.16
N TYR A 70 -5.97 9.35 -14.65
CA TYR A 70 -4.78 9.47 -15.46
C TYR A 70 -4.68 8.31 -16.47
N GLY A 71 -4.84 7.06 -15.99
CA GLY A 71 -4.84 5.86 -16.83
C GLY A 71 -5.85 5.95 -17.97
N ALA A 72 -7.10 6.26 -17.64
CA ALA A 72 -8.17 6.41 -18.63
C ALA A 72 -7.90 7.53 -19.65
N LYS A 73 -7.36 8.67 -19.21
CA LYS A 73 -7.08 9.81 -20.10
C LYS A 73 -5.90 9.58 -21.04
N HIS A 74 -4.93 8.79 -20.60
CA HIS A 74 -3.66 8.59 -21.31
C HIS A 74 -3.52 7.20 -21.94
N ASN A 75 -4.59 6.40 -21.95
CA ASN A 75 -4.59 5.00 -22.41
C ASN A 75 -3.44 4.21 -21.76
N MET A 76 -3.20 4.45 -20.46
CA MET A 76 -2.23 3.72 -19.67
C MET A 76 -2.98 2.71 -18.83
N ASP A 77 -2.55 1.46 -18.91
CA ASP A 77 -3.17 0.30 -18.25
C ASP A 77 -2.91 0.28 -16.75
N ILE A 78 -3.22 1.34 -16.02
CA ILE A 78 -3.04 1.45 -14.58
C ILE A 78 -4.40 1.52 -13.88
N PHE A 79 -4.60 0.65 -12.88
CA PHE A 79 -5.82 0.65 -12.09
C PHE A 79 -5.56 0.41 -10.61
N PHE A 80 -6.11 1.31 -9.79
CA PHE A 80 -6.00 1.32 -8.34
C PHE A 80 -7.39 1.24 -7.73
N MET A 81 -7.65 0.16 -7.00
CA MET A 81 -8.87 -0.03 -6.22
C MET A 81 -8.62 0.32 -4.76
N TYR A 82 -9.59 0.98 -4.15
CA TYR A 82 -9.58 1.32 -2.74
C TYR A 82 -10.71 0.55 -2.05
N TYR A 83 -10.36 -0.28 -1.09
CA TYR A 83 -11.30 -1.03 -0.26
C TYR A 83 -11.21 -0.54 1.19
N ALA A 84 -12.35 -0.48 1.87
CA ALA A 84 -12.39 -0.10 3.27
C ALA A 84 -13.33 -0.97 4.09
N LYS A 85 -13.04 -1.03 5.39
CA LYS A 85 -13.90 -1.70 6.38
C LYS A 85 -14.17 -3.17 6.05
N ASN A 86 -15.44 -3.55 5.95
CA ASN A 86 -15.89 -4.91 5.67
C ASN A 86 -15.43 -5.43 4.30
N GLU A 87 -15.12 -4.54 3.36
CA GLU A 87 -14.58 -4.92 2.05
C GLU A 87 -13.16 -5.48 2.17
N VAL A 88 -12.45 -5.18 3.27
CA VAL A 88 -11.09 -5.66 3.53
C VAL A 88 -11.12 -6.92 4.37
N ASN A 89 -10.87 -8.04 3.71
CA ASN A 89 -10.82 -9.37 4.30
C ASN A 89 -9.73 -10.22 3.64
N LEU A 90 -9.48 -11.40 4.20
CA LEU A 90 -8.44 -12.29 3.68
C LEU A 90 -8.75 -12.82 2.27
N GLU A 91 -10.02 -12.98 1.94
CA GLU A 91 -10.45 -13.53 0.64
C GLU A 91 -10.09 -12.56 -0.51
N ILE A 92 -10.33 -11.26 -0.34
CA ILE A 92 -9.96 -10.25 -1.34
C ILE A 92 -8.44 -10.12 -1.52
N ILE A 93 -7.68 -10.28 -0.42
CA ILE A 93 -6.22 -10.26 -0.44
C ILE A 93 -5.68 -11.47 -1.21
N LYS A 94 -6.17 -12.68 -0.89
CA LYS A 94 -5.81 -13.92 -1.60
C LYS A 94 -6.13 -13.86 -3.09
N LYS A 95 -7.31 -13.33 -3.43
CA LYS A 95 -7.73 -13.15 -4.82
C LYS A 95 -6.79 -12.20 -5.56
N ALA A 96 -6.50 -11.03 -4.99
CA ALA A 96 -5.61 -10.04 -5.61
C ALA A 96 -4.19 -10.59 -5.83
N LEU A 97 -3.65 -11.37 -4.88
CA LEU A 97 -2.35 -12.04 -5.04
C LEU A 97 -2.35 -13.08 -6.16
N THR A 98 -3.41 -13.88 -6.26
CA THR A 98 -3.56 -14.89 -7.34
C THR A 98 -3.59 -14.22 -8.71
N GLU A 99 -4.19 -13.03 -8.79
CA GLU A 99 -4.24 -12.18 -9.99
C GLU A 99 -2.96 -11.35 -10.18
N LYS A 100 -1.88 -11.62 -9.42
CA LYS A 100 -0.58 -10.93 -9.47
C LYS A 100 -0.67 -9.41 -9.31
N ARG A 101 -1.64 -8.95 -8.51
CA ARG A 101 -1.83 -7.52 -8.19
C ARG A 101 -0.96 -7.12 -7.01
N VAL A 102 -0.63 -5.85 -6.92
CA VAL A 102 0.13 -5.27 -5.81
C VAL A 102 -0.83 -4.84 -4.71
N LEU A 103 -0.56 -5.23 -3.47
CA LEU A 103 -1.40 -4.90 -2.33
C LEU A 103 -0.66 -3.97 -1.37
N ILE A 104 -1.31 -2.89 -0.99
CA ILE A 104 -0.85 -1.97 0.06
C ILE A 104 -1.91 -1.96 1.16
N VAL A 105 -1.52 -2.29 2.38
CA VAL A 105 -2.40 -2.44 3.54
C VAL A 105 -2.07 -1.35 4.55
N ARG A 106 -3.11 -0.72 5.11
CA ARG A 106 -2.97 0.18 6.26
C ARG A 106 -3.06 -0.61 7.56
N ASN A 107 -2.18 -0.32 8.50
CA ASN A 107 -2.25 -0.81 9.88
C ASN A 107 -2.20 0.37 10.85
N ASN A 108 -3.00 0.31 11.91
CA ASN A 108 -3.14 1.41 12.88
C ASN A 108 -2.65 0.96 14.27
N TYR A 109 -1.48 0.31 14.31
CA TYR A 109 -0.84 -0.14 15.54
C TYR A 109 0.18 0.90 16.00
N GLU A 110 -0.03 1.47 17.19
CA GLU A 110 0.69 2.62 17.77
C GLU A 110 0.59 3.91 16.94
N ASN A 111 0.89 3.85 15.65
CA ASN A 111 0.72 4.91 14.66
C ASN A 111 0.12 4.34 13.37
N GLU A 112 -0.35 5.24 12.51
CA GLU A 112 -0.89 4.87 11.19
C GLU A 112 0.26 4.59 10.22
N ASN A 113 0.32 3.36 9.70
CA ASN A 113 1.40 2.94 8.80
C ASN A 113 0.88 2.12 7.62
N TYR A 114 1.66 2.05 6.55
CA TYR A 114 1.38 1.28 5.35
C TYR A 114 2.48 0.28 5.06
N PHE A 115 2.11 -0.93 4.68
CA PHE A 115 3.03 -1.97 4.23
C PHE A 115 2.46 -2.68 3.00
N MET A 116 3.27 -3.46 2.32
CA MET A 116 2.86 -4.24 1.15
C MET A 116 2.75 -5.72 1.50
N VAL A 117 1.71 -6.38 1.00
CA VAL A 117 1.61 -7.84 1.06
C VAL A 117 2.19 -8.41 -0.23
N ILE A 118 3.22 -9.23 -0.10
CA ILE A 118 4.02 -9.77 -1.21
C ILE A 118 3.54 -11.16 -1.60
N ASN A 119 3.26 -12.01 -0.61
CA ASN A 119 2.85 -13.39 -0.85
C ASN A 119 2.07 -13.97 0.34
N ILE A 120 1.37 -15.09 0.10
CA ILE A 120 0.80 -15.95 1.12
C ILE A 120 1.24 -17.38 0.85
N GLU A 121 1.95 -17.99 1.79
CA GLU A 121 2.47 -19.35 1.65
C GLU A 121 2.55 -20.04 3.02
N ASN A 122 2.13 -21.31 3.08
CA ASN A 122 2.18 -22.15 4.30
C ASN A 122 1.63 -21.43 5.54
N ASP A 123 0.43 -20.85 5.43
CA ASP A 123 -0.24 -20.07 6.48
C ASP A 123 0.53 -18.84 6.98
N ASN A 124 1.49 -18.34 6.19
CA ASN A 124 2.21 -17.11 6.47
C ASN A 124 1.94 -16.04 5.42
N ILE A 125 1.84 -14.79 5.88
CA ILE A 125 1.81 -13.58 5.07
C ILE A 125 3.23 -13.03 5.00
N TRP A 126 3.72 -12.84 3.78
CA TRP A 126 5.00 -12.22 3.47
C TRP A 126 4.76 -10.73 3.22
N ILE A 127 5.42 -9.89 4.00
CA ILE A 127 5.21 -8.44 4.05
C ILE A 127 6.50 -7.71 3.73
N PHE A 128 6.37 -6.64 2.96
CA PHE A 128 7.37 -5.59 2.88
C PHE A 128 6.90 -4.39 3.73
N ASP A 129 7.56 -4.18 4.86
CA ASP A 129 7.43 -3.00 5.71
C ASP A 129 8.50 -1.96 5.30
N PRO A 130 8.11 -0.80 4.76
CA PRO A 130 9.06 0.19 4.30
C PRO A 130 9.92 0.77 5.44
N SER A 131 9.54 0.61 6.71
CA SER A 131 10.30 1.15 7.86
C SER A 131 11.49 0.31 8.29
N ILE A 132 11.73 -0.85 7.67
CA ILE A 132 12.83 -1.74 8.03
C ILE A 132 13.91 -1.64 6.94
N GLU A 133 15.08 -1.14 7.32
CA GLU A 133 16.26 -1.13 6.46
C GLU A 133 16.70 -2.57 6.15
N ILE A 134 16.88 -2.88 4.86
CA ILE A 134 17.32 -4.17 4.37
C ILE A 134 18.23 -3.98 3.16
N ASP A 135 19.22 -4.86 3.03
CA ASP A 135 20.19 -4.77 1.94
C ASP A 135 19.71 -5.44 0.63
N ASP A 136 18.90 -6.52 0.70
CA ASP A 136 18.70 -7.39 -0.48
C ASP A 136 17.35 -8.17 -0.59
N ASN A 137 16.29 -7.80 0.14
CA ASN A 137 15.05 -8.59 0.15
C ASN A 137 13.79 -7.81 -0.28
N ASP A 138 12.96 -8.40 -1.15
CA ASP A 138 11.64 -7.83 -1.50
C ASP A 138 10.57 -8.09 -0.40
N CYS A 139 10.92 -8.79 0.68
CA CYS A 139 10.09 -9.07 1.86
C CYS A 139 10.95 -9.06 3.13
N ASN A 140 10.53 -8.38 4.19
CA ASN A 140 11.30 -8.22 5.43
C ASN A 140 10.52 -8.62 6.69
N VAL A 141 9.26 -9.02 6.55
CA VAL A 141 8.40 -9.47 7.64
C VAL A 141 7.63 -10.70 7.22
N ILE A 142 7.60 -11.72 8.08
CA ILE A 142 6.75 -12.90 7.92
C ILE A 142 5.90 -13.04 9.16
N ILE A 143 4.58 -13.12 9.00
CA ILE A 143 3.65 -13.34 10.11
C ILE A 143 2.62 -14.40 9.77
N ASN A 144 2.15 -15.12 10.79
CA ASN A 144 1.10 -16.11 10.61
C ASN A 144 -0.24 -15.44 10.20
N ILE A 145 -0.99 -16.12 9.34
CA ILE A 145 -2.25 -15.66 8.76
C ILE A 145 -3.32 -15.34 9.82
N GLU A 146 -3.35 -16.06 10.94
CA GLU A 146 -4.29 -15.79 12.04
C GLU A 146 -3.93 -14.50 12.80
N LYS A 147 -2.64 -14.16 12.88
CA LYS A 147 -2.19 -12.88 13.45
C LYS A 147 -2.48 -11.71 12.50
N PHE A 148 -2.42 -11.96 11.19
CA PHE A 148 -2.75 -10.97 10.18
C PHE A 148 -4.27 -10.70 10.13
N ASP A 149 -5.08 -11.76 9.95
CA ASP A 149 -6.54 -11.67 9.81
C ASP A 149 -7.23 -11.72 11.17
N THR A 150 -6.98 -10.70 11.98
CA THR A 150 -7.62 -10.52 13.28
C THR A 150 -8.27 -9.14 13.38
N THR A 151 -9.22 -9.00 14.29
CA THR A 151 -9.82 -7.71 14.67
C THR A 151 -9.07 -7.04 15.82
N LYS A 152 -8.12 -7.72 16.45
CA LYS A 152 -7.24 -7.15 17.48
C LYS A 152 -6.29 -6.15 16.84
N ASN A 153 -6.06 -5.02 17.48
CA ASN A 153 -5.08 -4.04 16.99
C ASN A 153 -3.66 -4.50 17.33
N LEU A 154 -3.03 -5.23 16.41
CA LEU A 154 -1.66 -5.74 16.52
C LEU A 154 -0.81 -5.21 15.36
N ARG A 155 0.51 -5.15 15.55
CA ARG A 155 1.45 -4.85 14.47
C ARG A 155 1.23 -5.82 13.32
N TYR A 156 1.10 -5.29 12.10
CA TYR A 156 0.84 -6.03 10.86
C TYR A 156 -0.53 -6.73 10.73
N SER A 157 -1.42 -6.60 11.72
CA SER A 157 -2.79 -7.12 11.58
C SER A 157 -3.66 -6.19 10.71
N LEU A 158 -4.73 -6.75 10.14
CA LEU A 158 -5.82 -5.94 9.58
C LEU A 158 -6.49 -5.07 10.64
N GLY A 159 -6.56 -5.56 11.88
CA GLY A 159 -7.10 -4.81 13.01
C GLY A 159 -8.62 -4.63 12.95
N PRO A 160 -9.16 -3.72 13.78
CA PRO A 160 -10.60 -3.48 13.87
C PRO A 160 -11.20 -3.11 12.51
N ILE A 161 -12.36 -3.68 12.19
CA ILE A 161 -13.01 -3.56 10.88
C ILE A 161 -13.11 -2.11 10.43
N ASP A 162 -13.63 -1.20 11.25
CA ASP A 162 -13.80 0.23 10.88
C ASP A 162 -12.51 0.96 10.51
N THR A 163 -11.36 0.34 10.80
CA THR A 163 -10.05 0.92 10.54
C THR A 163 -9.33 0.35 9.33
N ARG A 164 -9.86 -0.74 8.75
CA ARG A 164 -9.24 -1.46 7.64
C ARG A 164 -9.26 -0.64 6.36
N GLU A 165 -8.13 -0.65 5.67
CA GLU A 165 -7.95 -0.05 4.35
C GLU A 165 -6.97 -0.91 3.54
N LEU A 166 -7.35 -1.19 2.30
CA LEU A 166 -6.55 -1.96 1.35
C LEU A 166 -6.59 -1.25 -0.01
N ILE A 167 -5.41 -1.11 -0.60
CA ILE A 167 -5.23 -0.61 -1.96
C ILE A 167 -4.74 -1.77 -2.80
N VAL A 168 -5.43 -2.02 -3.91
CA VAL A 168 -5.04 -3.03 -4.88
C VAL A 168 -4.67 -2.32 -6.17
N ALA A 169 -3.39 -2.37 -6.53
CA ALA A 169 -2.83 -1.77 -7.72
C ALA A 169 -2.55 -2.86 -8.76
N SER A 170 -2.88 -2.57 -10.02
CA SER A 170 -2.73 -3.52 -11.11
C SER A 170 -2.37 -2.84 -12.41
N LYS A 171 -1.69 -3.59 -13.28
CA LYS A 171 -1.54 -3.29 -14.71
C LYS A 171 -2.49 -4.22 -15.46
N TYR A 172 -3.32 -3.70 -16.37
CA TYR A 172 -4.06 -4.60 -17.27
C TYR A 172 -3.04 -5.28 -18.20
N CYS A 173 -3.12 -6.60 -18.32
CA CYS A 173 -2.41 -7.37 -19.34
C CYS A 173 -3.40 -7.78 -20.42
#